data_AF-A0A431KXS3-F1
#
_entry.id   AF-A0A431KXS3-F1
#
_cell.length_a   1.000
_cell.length_b   1.000
_cell.length_c   1.000
_cell.angle_alpha   90.00
_cell.angle_beta   90.00
_cell.angle_gamma   90.00
#
_symmetry.space_group_name_H-M   'P 1'
#
loop_
_entity.id
_entity.type
_entity.pdbx_description
1 polymer ?
#
loop_
_entity_poly.entity_id
_entity_poly.type
_entity_poly.pdbx_seq_one_letter_code
_entity_poly.pdbx_strand_id
1 'polypeptide(L)'
;MSPNFDNLVNKGKGFLKQAADQTTRIAKIGKLNTNVLTLRSEKGRHLQTIGLRTYTLFTENSKIDGVVLQEKVRDEIAQIERIEGRVKELEEEIAELRANTHVDVTDVTDDDDDDDEEEHEKSDKDK
;
A
#
# COMPACT_ATOMS: atom_id res chain seq x y z
N MET A 1 37.63 0.80 31.41
CA MET A 1 36.47 1.14 30.56
C MET A 1 35.72 -0.15 30.29
N SER A 2 34.42 -0.20 30.60
CA SER A 2 33.68 -1.46 30.75
C SER A 2 33.13 -1.96 29.39
N PRO A 3 33.52 -3.16 28.91
CA PRO A 3 33.13 -3.70 27.59
C PRO A 3 31.61 -3.83 27.36
N ASN A 4 30.83 -3.86 28.43
CA ASN A 4 29.39 -4.09 28.39
C ASN A 4 28.58 -2.86 27.96
N PHE A 5 29.08 -1.65 28.21
CA PHE A 5 28.43 -0.41 27.77
C PHE A 5 28.58 -0.18 26.27
N ASP A 6 29.74 -0.53 25.69
CA ASP A 6 29.98 -0.42 24.25
C ASP A 6 29.06 -1.36 23.45
N ASN A 7 28.76 -2.54 23.99
CA ASN A 7 27.86 -3.49 23.35
C ASN A 7 26.38 -3.02 23.37
N LEU A 8 25.95 -2.37 24.46
CA LEU A 8 24.61 -1.80 24.59
C LEU A 8 24.40 -0.59 23.67
N VAL A 9 25.39 0.31 23.60
CA VAL A 9 25.36 1.48 22.70
C VAL A 9 25.39 1.05 21.23
N ASN A 10 26.15 0.01 20.89
CA ASN A 10 26.17 -0.53 19.53
C ASN A 10 24.87 -1.24 19.15
N LYS A 11 24.23 -1.99 20.07
CA LYS A 11 22.89 -2.55 19.87
C LYS A 11 21.83 -1.45 19.67
N GLY A 12 21.85 -0.40 20.50
CA GLY A 12 20.93 0.73 20.37
C GLY A 12 21.08 1.46 19.03
N LYS A 13 22.32 1.64 18.54
CA LYS A 13 22.58 2.21 17.21
C LYS A 13 22.08 1.30 16.07
N GLY A 14 22.23 -0.02 16.21
CA GLY A 14 21.73 -1.01 15.26
C GLY A 14 20.21 -0.98 15.13
N PHE A 15 19.49 -0.95 16.25
CA PHE A 15 18.04 -0.87 16.29
C PHE A 15 17.50 0.44 15.70
N LEU A 16 18.11 1.58 16.06
CA LEU A 16 17.73 2.88 15.50
C LEU A 16 17.94 2.95 13.98
N LYS A 17 19.03 2.37 13.46
CA LYS A 17 19.30 2.31 12.02
C LYS A 17 18.28 1.43 11.30
N GLN A 18 17.95 0.27 11.86
CA GLN A 18 16.95 -0.64 11.30
C GLN A 18 15.55 -0.01 11.28
N ALA A 19 15.15 0.68 12.36
CA ALA A 19 13.86 1.37 12.43
C ALA A 19 13.76 2.53 11.42
N ALA A 20 14.85 3.28 11.21
CA ALA A 20 14.92 4.34 10.21
C ALA A 20 14.83 3.80 8.77
N ASP A 21 15.53 2.69 8.50
CA ASP A 21 15.48 2.01 7.19
C ASP A 21 14.10 1.43 6.90
N GLN A 22 13.41 0.86 7.91
CA GLN A 22 12.04 0.37 7.78
C GLN A 22 11.05 1.51 7.53
N THR A 23 11.14 2.60 8.29
CA THR A 23 10.25 3.76 8.14
C THR A 23 10.36 4.35 6.73
N THR A 24 11.58 4.50 6.20
CA THR A 24 11.84 5.00 4.86
C THR A 24 11.22 4.10 3.78
N ARG A 25 11.29 2.77 3.95
CA ARG A 25 10.69 1.80 3.03
C ARG A 25 9.16 1.82 3.10
N ILE A 26 8.58 1.87 4.30
CA ILE A 26 7.11 1.96 4.48
C ILE A 26 6.58 3.23 3.81
N ALA A 27 7.27 4.36 3.97
CA ALA A 27 6.92 5.61 3.29
C ALA A 27 7.00 5.47 1.76
N LYS A 28 8.04 4.80 1.23
CA LYS A 28 8.18 4.53 -0.21
C LYS A 28 7.04 3.65 -0.73
N ILE A 29 6.72 2.55 -0.04
CA ILE A 29 5.59 1.67 -0.37
C ILE A 29 4.27 2.45 -0.35
N GLY A 30 4.07 3.31 0.66
CA GLY A 30 2.89 4.18 0.75
C GLY A 30 2.74 5.07 -0.49
N LYS A 31 3.83 5.75 -0.89
CA LYS A 31 3.84 6.59 -2.10
C LYS A 31 3.54 5.81 -3.38
N LEU A 32 4.14 4.63 -3.53
CA LEU A 32 3.89 3.77 -4.69
C LEU A 32 2.42 3.31 -4.74
N ASN A 33 1.83 2.92 -3.60
CA ASN A 33 0.41 2.55 -3.52
C ASN A 33 -0.51 3.71 -3.91
N THR A 34 -0.22 4.95 -3.47
CA THR A 34 -0.99 6.14 -3.88
C THR A 34 -0.91 6.37 -5.39
N ASN A 35 0.26 6.17 -5.99
CA ASN A 35 0.43 6.27 -7.44
C ASN A 35 -0.39 5.19 -8.18
N VAL A 36 -0.34 3.94 -7.72
CA VAL A 36 -1.15 2.84 -8.28
C VAL A 36 -2.64 3.16 -8.20
N LEU A 37 -3.13 3.66 -7.07
CA LEU A 37 -4.53 4.05 -6.91
C LEU A 37 -4.94 5.18 -7.87
N THR A 38 -4.08 6.16 -8.05
CA THR A 38 -4.29 7.28 -8.98
C THR A 38 -4.39 6.78 -10.42
N LEU A 39 -3.44 5.95 -10.85
CA LEU A 39 -3.42 5.35 -12.18
C LEU A 39 -4.64 4.46 -12.43
N ARG A 40 -5.05 3.64 -11.46
CA ARG A 40 -6.27 2.84 -11.56
C ARG A 40 -7.53 3.70 -11.70
N SER A 41 -7.58 4.84 -11.01
CA SER A 41 -8.68 5.81 -11.15
C SER A 41 -8.71 6.44 -12.54
N GLU A 42 -7.54 6.77 -13.10
CA GLU A 42 -7.40 7.29 -14.46
C GLU A 42 -7.85 6.28 -15.52
N LYS A 43 -7.42 5.01 -15.41
CA LYS A 43 -7.93 3.90 -16.23
C LYS A 43 -9.46 3.82 -16.19
N GLY A 44 -10.05 3.97 -15.00
CA GLY A 44 -11.52 4.01 -14.85
C GLY A 44 -12.18 5.11 -15.68
N ARG A 45 -11.58 6.31 -15.74
CA ARG A 45 -12.10 7.43 -16.54
C ARG A 45 -11.97 7.16 -18.05
N HIS A 46 -10.87 6.58 -18.50
CA HIS A 46 -10.71 6.18 -19.90
C HIS A 46 -11.76 5.14 -20.31
N LEU A 47 -12.02 4.13 -19.47
CA LEU A 47 -13.07 3.14 -19.71
C LEU A 47 -14.47 3.77 -19.80
N GLN A 48 -14.81 4.68 -18.88
CA GLN A 48 -16.07 5.44 -18.94
C GLN A 48 -16.18 6.25 -20.22
N THR A 49 -15.08 6.88 -20.65
CA THR A 49 -15.01 7.67 -21.88
C THR A 49 -15.23 6.81 -23.11
N ILE A 50 -14.63 5.62 -23.17
CA ILE A 50 -14.88 4.63 -24.24
C ILE A 50 -16.36 4.25 -24.27
N GLY A 51 -16.96 3.96 -23.11
CA GLY A 51 -18.38 3.59 -23.02
C GLY A 51 -19.30 4.69 -23.57
N LEU A 52 -19.05 5.94 -23.16
CA LEU A 52 -19.80 7.10 -23.65
C LEU A 52 -19.67 7.26 -25.17
N ARG A 53 -18.44 7.21 -25.70
CA ARG A 53 -18.19 7.34 -27.14
C ARG A 53 -18.82 6.21 -27.95
N THR A 54 -18.76 4.98 -27.44
CA THR A 54 -19.38 3.81 -28.07
C THR A 54 -20.90 3.95 -28.08
N TYR A 55 -21.50 4.41 -26.98
CA TYR A 55 -22.93 4.71 -26.93
C TYR A 55 -23.31 5.76 -27.98
N THR A 56 -22.58 6.88 -28.04
CA THR A 56 -22.80 7.94 -29.03
C THR A 56 -22.69 7.41 -30.46
N LEU A 57 -21.70 6.57 -30.77
CA LEU A 57 -21.57 5.95 -32.09
C LEU A 57 -22.80 5.09 -32.44
N PHE A 58 -23.36 4.39 -31.46
CA PHE A 58 -24.52 3.54 -31.69
C PHE A 58 -25.83 4.33 -31.80
N THR A 59 -26.04 5.36 -30.98
CA THR A 59 -27.32 6.08 -30.88
C THR A 59 -27.39 7.33 -31.76
N GLU A 60 -26.26 7.95 -32.08
CA GLU A 60 -26.17 9.20 -32.85
C GLU A 60 -25.51 9.02 -34.21
N ASN A 61 -25.46 7.78 -34.73
CA ASN A 61 -24.73 7.35 -35.93
C ASN A 61 -25.03 8.14 -37.23
N SER A 62 -26.08 8.97 -37.23
CA SER A 62 -26.44 9.87 -38.35
C SER A 62 -25.94 11.31 -38.20
N LYS A 63 -25.37 11.69 -37.05
CA LYS A 63 -24.93 13.07 -36.73
C LYS A 63 -23.42 13.21 -36.55
N ILE A 64 -22.69 12.12 -36.31
CA ILE A 64 -21.25 12.16 -36.01
C ILE A 64 -20.50 11.18 -36.92
N ASP A 65 -19.32 11.59 -37.37
CA ASP A 65 -18.39 10.77 -38.13
C ASP A 65 -17.90 9.59 -37.26
N GLY A 66 -18.32 8.38 -37.62
CA GLY A 66 -17.95 7.14 -36.95
C GLY A 66 -16.45 6.85 -37.00
N VAL A 67 -15.72 7.34 -38.01
CA VAL A 67 -14.27 7.14 -38.14
C VAL A 67 -13.54 7.92 -37.04
N VAL A 68 -13.92 9.18 -36.82
CA VAL A 68 -13.34 10.03 -35.76
C VAL A 68 -13.62 9.47 -34.38
N LEU A 69 -14.83 8.95 -34.15
CA LEU A 69 -15.18 8.29 -32.89
C LEU A 69 -14.36 7.02 -32.67
N GLN A 70 -14.15 6.21 -33.72
CA GLN A 70 -13.35 5.00 -33.64
C GLN A 70 -11.87 5.28 -33.33
N GLU A 71 -11.27 6.28 -33.98
CA GLU A 71 -9.91 6.74 -33.69
C GLU A 71 -9.78 7.18 -32.22
N LYS A 72 -10.73 8.00 -31.77
CA LYS A 72 -10.80 8.43 -30.37
C LYS A 72 -10.94 7.26 -29.39
N VAL A 73 -11.70 6.22 -29.70
CA VAL A 73 -11.80 5.03 -28.84
C VAL A 73 -10.46 4.27 -28.81
N ARG A 74 -9.78 4.15 -29.96
CA ARG A 74 -8.47 3.51 -30.03
C ARG A 74 -7.42 4.24 -29.17
N ASP A 75 -7.43 5.56 -29.17
CA ASP A 75 -6.52 6.36 -28.33
C ASP A 75 -6.73 6.10 -26.83
N GLU A 76 -7.98 6.02 -26.39
CA GLU A 76 -8.30 5.71 -24.98
C GLU A 76 -7.83 4.30 -24.60
N ILE A 77 -7.97 3.32 -25.51
CA ILE A 77 -7.45 1.95 -25.29
C ILE A 77 -5.93 1.99 -25.13
N ALA A 78 -5.21 2.72 -25.99
CA ALA A 78 -3.76 2.86 -25.90
C ALA A 78 -3.30 3.58 -24.61
N GLN A 79 -4.12 4.49 -24.06
CA GLN A 79 -3.86 5.06 -22.73
C GLN A 79 -4.05 4.01 -21.63
N ILE A 80 -5.10 3.20 -21.69
CA ILE A 80 -5.35 2.12 -20.73
C ILE A 80 -4.19 1.12 -20.72
N GLU A 81 -3.72 0.68 -21.89
CA GLU A 81 -2.59 -0.27 -21.99
C GLU A 81 -1.31 0.27 -21.35
N ARG A 82 -1.01 1.56 -21.57
CA ARG A 82 0.13 2.23 -20.93
C ARG A 82 -0.02 2.32 -19.41
N ILE A 83 -1.22 2.64 -18.95
CA ILE A 83 -1.53 2.68 -17.51
C ILE A 83 -1.38 1.29 -16.89
N GLU A 84 -1.87 0.24 -17.55
CA GLU A 84 -1.74 -1.15 -17.07
C GLU A 84 -0.28 -1.59 -16.97
N GLY A 85 0.53 -1.28 -17.99
CA GLY A 85 1.98 -1.52 -17.94
C GLY A 85 2.62 -0.82 -16.74
N ARG A 86 2.29 0.46 -16.52
CA ARG A 86 2.85 1.23 -15.41
C ARG A 86 2.38 0.73 -14.04
N VAL A 87 1.13 0.31 -13.91
CA VAL A 87 0.61 -0.28 -12.67
C VAL A 87 1.36 -1.57 -12.35
N LYS A 88 1.58 -2.43 -13.34
CA LYS A 88 2.33 -3.67 -13.17
C LYS A 88 3.76 -3.42 -12.68
N GLU A 89 4.48 -2.47 -13.30
CA GLU A 89 5.83 -2.08 -12.86
C GLU A 89 5.87 -1.62 -11.39
N LEU A 90 4.90 -0.80 -10.98
CA LEU A 90 4.83 -0.29 -9.60
C LEU A 90 4.45 -1.40 -8.60
N GLU A 91 3.59 -2.33 -8.99
CA GLU A 91 3.23 -3.49 -8.18
C GLU A 91 4.41 -4.44 -8.00
N GLU A 92 5.22 -4.64 -9.04
CA GLU A 92 6.49 -5.39 -8.96
C GLU A 92 7.47 -4.69 -8.00
N GLU A 93 7.66 -3.37 -8.10
CA GLU A 93 8.52 -2.61 -7.18
C GLU A 93 8.03 -2.71 -5.72
N ILE A 94 6.71 -2.64 -5.49
CA ILE A 94 6.12 -2.84 -4.16
C ILE A 94 6.39 -4.26 -3.64
N ALA A 95 6.25 -5.28 -4.50
CA ALA A 95 6.49 -6.67 -4.13
C ALA A 95 7.96 -6.90 -3.76
N GLU A 96 8.92 -6.35 -4.51
CA GLU A 96 10.34 -6.40 -4.19
C GLU A 96 10.67 -5.72 -2.86
N LEU A 97 10.11 -4.53 -2.61
CA LEU A 97 10.29 -3.81 -1.34
C LEU A 97 9.73 -4.60 -0.15
N ARG A 98 8.63 -5.33 -0.35
CA ARG A 98 8.02 -6.20 0.67
C ARG A 98 8.79 -7.51 0.87
N ALA A 99 9.26 -8.16 -0.18
CA ALA A 99 10.01 -9.41 -0.10
C ALA A 99 11.36 -9.24 0.63
N ASN A 100 11.97 -8.05 0.53
CA ASN A 100 13.13 -7.65 1.32
C ASN A 100 12.80 -7.31 2.80
N THR A 101 11.62 -7.70 3.27
CA THR A 101 11.13 -7.57 4.65
C THR A 101 10.98 -8.96 5.27
N HIS A 102 12.07 -9.72 5.38
CA HIS A 102 12.08 -10.83 6.33
C HIS A 102 12.40 -10.26 7.71
N VAL A 103 11.36 -10.01 8.50
CA VAL A 103 11.48 -9.69 9.93
C VAL A 103 10.37 -10.44 10.64
N ASP A 104 10.76 -11.42 11.45
CA ASP A 104 9.93 -12.10 12.43
C ASP A 104 9.20 -11.06 13.30
N VAL A 105 7.88 -11.09 13.26
CA VAL A 105 7.00 -10.30 14.14
C VAL A 105 6.68 -11.15 15.37
N THR A 106 7.70 -11.62 16.08
CA THR A 106 7.51 -12.51 17.25
C THR A 106 8.36 -12.12 18.47
N ASP A 107 8.71 -10.85 18.67
CA ASP A 107 9.55 -10.54 19.85
C ASP A 107 9.48 -9.07 20.34
N VAL A 108 8.28 -8.54 20.64
CA VAL A 108 8.14 -7.33 21.49
C VAL A 108 6.84 -7.31 22.32
N THR A 109 6.23 -8.47 22.60
CA THR A 109 5.07 -8.53 23.52
C THR A 109 5.17 -9.67 24.54
N ASP A 110 6.36 -10.24 24.72
CA ASP A 110 6.63 -11.11 25.86
C ASP A 110 7.65 -10.39 26.74
N ASP A 111 7.40 -10.42 28.05
CA ASP A 111 8.09 -9.82 29.19
C ASP A 111 7.51 -8.52 29.78
N ASP A 112 6.87 -8.77 30.93
CA ASP A 112 6.85 -8.02 32.18
C ASP A 112 5.53 -7.33 32.56
N ASP A 113 4.55 -8.14 32.96
CA ASP A 113 3.56 -7.78 34.00
C ASP A 113 3.21 -9.05 34.83
N ASP A 114 4.23 -9.68 35.42
CA ASP A 114 4.08 -10.52 36.61
C ASP A 114 4.63 -9.72 37.81
N ASP A 115 3.73 -9.36 38.73
CA ASP A 115 3.92 -9.07 40.16
C ASP A 115 3.10 -7.85 40.60
N ASP A 116 1.87 -8.10 41.07
CA ASP A 116 1.46 -7.51 42.35
C ASP A 116 0.45 -8.42 43.06
N GLU A 117 0.83 -8.71 44.29
CA GLU A 117 0.34 -9.74 45.20
C GLU A 117 -1.10 -9.50 45.72
N GLU A 118 -1.80 -10.63 45.85
CA GLU A 118 -2.69 -11.06 46.93
C GLU A 118 -3.52 -10.06 47.80
N GLU A 119 -4.80 -10.44 47.90
CA GLU A 119 -5.54 -10.71 49.14
C GLU A 119 -6.68 -9.78 49.64
N HIS A 120 -7.81 -10.46 49.91
CA HIS A 120 -8.96 -10.14 50.78
C HIS A 120 -9.89 -8.97 50.34
N GLU A 121 -11.22 -9.08 50.37
CA GLU A 121 -12.09 -9.69 51.39
C GLU A 121 -13.51 -9.98 50.83
N LYS A 122 -14.21 -10.93 51.46
CA LYS A 122 -15.56 -11.40 51.12
C LYS A 122 -16.67 -10.45 51.63
N SER A 123 -17.87 -10.70 51.11
CA SER A 123 -19.22 -10.24 51.53
C SER A 123 -19.68 -8.95 50.83
N ASP A 124 -20.83 -8.91 50.16
CA ASP A 124 -22.12 -9.38 50.65
C ASP A 124 -22.98 -10.15 49.66
N LYS A 125 -23.79 -10.98 50.32
CA LYS A 125 -24.76 -11.95 49.87
C LYS A 125 -26.10 -11.27 49.56
N ASP A 126 -26.72 -11.76 48.50
CA ASP A 126 -28.15 -11.84 48.13
C ASP A 126 -29.22 -10.94 48.79
N LYS A 127 -30.12 -10.52 47.89
CA LYS A 127 -31.59 -10.41 48.02
C LYS A 127 -32.24 -11.04 49.27
#